data_AF-A0A843LGI7-F1
#
_entry.id   AF-A0A843LGI7-F1
#
_cell.length_a   1.000
_cell.length_b   1.000
_cell.length_c   1.000
_cell.angle_alpha   90.00
_cell.angle_beta   90.00
_cell.angle_gamma   90.00
#
_symmetry.space_group_name_H-M   'P 1'
#
loop_
_entity.id
_entity.type
_entity.pdbx_description
1 polymer ?
#
loop_
_entity_poly.entity_id
_entity_poly.type
_entity_poly.pdbx_seq_one_letter_code
_entity_poly.pdbx_strand_id
1 'polypeptide(L)'
;METMGDILERAREFAGRSCTKDEAYRLFGWTVRDISARSGKSDESYIYITFDNNYTIFIRYFLNMDPTETEDTCEFTLGLLTDLRSRIRYGIHYAGYIHGQGYIRLRIADSKNRMQKMVLEEFYVPALKNIYKPIILRFQGFFTRDFFGVEADHARGELFYAPVRYRSEHKSASIGDVTGRLAELDLLLKEPRIRHALAEIDLQLSLLPTVVWSDL
;
A
#
# COMPACT_ATOMS: atom_id res chain seq x y z
N MET A 1 -18.31 -12.52 -6.26
CA MET A 1 -17.52 -11.60 -5.43
C MET A 1 -17.66 -10.25 -6.08
N GLU A 2 -18.37 -9.34 -5.42
CA GLU A 2 -18.80 -8.04 -5.96
C GLU A 2 -18.21 -6.89 -5.16
N THR A 3 -18.07 -7.05 -3.84
CA THR A 3 -17.65 -5.97 -2.93
C THR A 3 -16.35 -6.26 -2.20
N MET A 4 -15.70 -5.22 -1.68
CA MET A 4 -14.52 -5.37 -0.82
C MET A 4 -14.80 -6.17 0.46
N GLY A 5 -16.05 -6.15 0.95
CA GLY A 5 -16.51 -6.99 2.05
C GLY A 5 -16.44 -8.49 1.73
N ASP A 6 -16.77 -8.89 0.50
CA ASP A 6 -16.63 -10.29 0.10
C ASP A 6 -15.17 -10.74 0.12
N ILE A 7 -14.23 -9.88 -0.30
CA ILE A 7 -12.79 -10.17 -0.21
C ILE A 7 -12.36 -10.27 1.26
N LEU A 8 -12.87 -9.41 2.14
CA LEU A 8 -12.57 -9.46 3.58
C LEU A 8 -12.98 -10.81 4.20
N GLU A 9 -14.18 -11.30 3.87
CA GLU A 9 -14.66 -12.59 4.36
C GLU A 9 -13.75 -13.75 3.90
N ARG A 10 -13.35 -13.73 2.63
CA ARG A 10 -12.40 -14.71 2.07
C ARG A 10 -11.02 -14.60 2.68
N ALA A 11 -10.55 -13.38 2.95
CA ALA A 11 -9.27 -13.14 3.64
C ALA A 11 -9.30 -13.69 5.07
N ARG A 12 -10.41 -13.52 5.79
CA ARG A 12 -10.61 -14.10 7.13
C ARG A 12 -10.60 -15.63 7.08
N GLU A 13 -11.32 -16.22 6.12
CA GLU A 13 -11.35 -17.67 5.91
C GLU A 13 -9.97 -18.22 5.55
N PHE A 14 -9.21 -17.51 4.72
CA PHE A 14 -7.87 -17.91 4.29
C PHE A 14 -6.84 -17.84 5.43
N ALA A 15 -6.90 -16.79 6.26
CA ALA A 15 -5.99 -16.61 7.39
C ALA A 15 -6.11 -17.70 8.47
N GLY A 16 -7.28 -18.33 8.60
CA GLY A 16 -7.50 -19.47 9.49
C GLY A 16 -7.05 -20.83 8.94
N ARG A 17 -6.43 -20.89 7.75
CA ARG A 17 -6.06 -22.13 7.04
C ARG A 17 -4.56 -22.25 6.78
N SER A 18 -4.16 -23.30 6.06
CA SER A 18 -2.77 -23.62 5.72
C SER A 18 -2.07 -22.64 4.76
N CYS A 19 -2.74 -21.58 4.31
CA CYS A 19 -2.19 -20.52 3.47
C CYS A 19 -1.54 -21.04 2.16
N THR A 20 -2.15 -22.02 1.50
CA THR A 20 -1.62 -22.62 0.26
C THR A 20 -2.14 -21.92 -1.01
N LYS A 21 -1.42 -22.09 -2.14
CA LYS A 21 -1.83 -21.51 -3.44
C LYS A 21 -3.17 -22.05 -3.93
N ASP A 22 -3.42 -23.35 -3.76
CA ASP A 22 -4.67 -23.99 -4.19
C ASP A 22 -5.88 -23.50 -3.37
N GLU A 23 -5.68 -23.22 -2.08
CA GLU A 23 -6.72 -22.63 -1.23
C GLU A 23 -6.98 -21.18 -1.61
N ALA A 24 -5.94 -20.38 -1.82
CA ALA A 24 -6.09 -19.00 -2.27
C ALA A 24 -6.81 -18.92 -3.63
N TYR A 25 -6.46 -19.79 -4.59
CA TYR A 25 -7.18 -19.87 -5.86
C TYR A 25 -8.65 -20.20 -5.66
N ARG A 26 -8.97 -21.20 -4.81
CA ARG A 26 -10.35 -21.59 -4.52
C ARG A 26 -11.17 -20.47 -3.88
N LEU A 27 -10.57 -19.66 -3.00
CA LEU A 27 -11.27 -18.61 -2.27
C LEU A 27 -11.43 -17.31 -3.06
N PHE A 28 -10.37 -16.88 -3.76
CA PHE A 28 -10.34 -15.58 -4.45
C PHE A 28 -10.66 -15.70 -5.95
N GLY A 29 -10.55 -16.89 -6.54
CA GLY A 29 -10.82 -17.13 -7.96
C GLY A 29 -9.75 -16.57 -8.90
N TRP A 30 -8.62 -16.09 -8.38
CA TRP A 30 -7.50 -15.56 -9.16
C TRP A 30 -6.30 -16.48 -9.07
N THR A 31 -5.61 -16.69 -10.20
CA THR A 31 -4.40 -17.52 -10.26
C THR A 31 -3.30 -16.91 -9.41
N VAL A 32 -2.76 -17.72 -8.48
CA VAL A 32 -1.81 -17.28 -7.47
C VAL A 32 -0.38 -17.47 -7.95
N ARG A 33 0.36 -16.37 -8.02
CA ARG A 33 1.78 -16.37 -8.35
C ARG A 33 2.62 -16.76 -7.14
N ASP A 34 2.40 -16.11 -6.01
CA ASP A 34 3.20 -16.31 -4.80
C ASP A 34 2.42 -16.02 -3.52
N ILE A 35 2.82 -16.67 -2.42
CA ILE A 35 2.28 -16.43 -1.07
C ILE A 35 3.45 -16.38 -0.08
N SER A 36 3.50 -15.30 0.69
CA SER A 36 4.41 -15.15 1.83
C SER A 36 3.61 -14.95 3.11
N ALA A 37 3.65 -15.92 4.01
CA ALA A 37 3.09 -15.82 5.36
C ALA A 37 4.22 -15.61 6.38
N ARG A 38 4.05 -14.64 7.29
CA ARG A 38 4.96 -14.37 8.40
C ARG A 38 4.17 -14.24 9.68
N SER A 39 4.47 -15.08 10.66
CA SER A 39 4.04 -14.88 12.04
C SER A 39 4.82 -13.72 12.64
N GLY A 40 4.13 -12.65 13.03
CA GLY A 40 4.70 -11.51 13.73
C GLY A 40 5.16 -11.89 15.15
N LYS A 41 5.97 -11.02 15.76
CA LYS A 41 6.45 -11.20 17.15
C LYS A 41 5.41 -10.79 18.21
N SER A 42 4.28 -10.21 17.80
CA SER A 42 3.34 -9.48 18.65
C SER A 42 1.89 -9.77 18.24
N ASP A 43 1.46 -11.02 18.39
CA ASP A 43 0.06 -11.46 18.23
C ASP A 43 -0.61 -11.05 16.92
N GLU A 44 0.17 -11.01 15.85
CA GLU A 44 -0.30 -10.70 14.51
C GLU A 44 0.35 -11.64 13.50
N SER A 45 -0.42 -12.05 12.49
CA SER A 45 0.10 -12.77 11.34
C SER A 45 -0.12 -11.94 10.08
N TYR A 46 0.91 -11.89 9.24
CA TYR A 46 0.88 -11.16 7.98
C TYR A 46 0.93 -12.15 6.83
N ILE A 47 -0.01 -12.04 5.90
CA ILE A 47 -0.08 -12.88 4.71
C ILE A 47 -0.09 -11.96 3.51
N TYR A 48 0.85 -12.17 2.59
CA TYR A 48 0.92 -11.42 1.34
C TYR A 48 0.74 -12.38 0.18
N ILE A 49 -0.32 -12.18 -0.60
CA ILE A 49 -0.66 -12.99 -1.77
C ILE A 49 -0.44 -12.13 -3.01
N THR A 50 0.30 -12.66 -3.97
CA THR A 50 0.47 -12.05 -5.29
C THR A 50 -0.20 -12.91 -6.34
N PHE A 51 -1.00 -12.30 -7.20
CA PHE A 51 -1.71 -12.98 -8.29
C PHE A 51 -1.02 -12.73 -9.64
N ASP A 52 -1.31 -13.57 -10.63
CA ASP A 52 -0.67 -13.48 -11.96
C ASP A 52 -1.04 -12.21 -12.73
N ASN A 53 -2.19 -11.62 -12.44
CA ASN A 53 -2.65 -10.34 -12.98
C ASN A 53 -2.05 -9.11 -12.25
N ASN A 54 -1.01 -9.31 -11.43
CA ASN A 54 -0.31 -8.29 -10.64
C ASN A 54 -1.12 -7.65 -9.51
N TYR A 55 -2.36 -8.06 -9.28
CA TYR A 55 -3.05 -7.68 -8.05
C TYR A 55 -2.44 -8.41 -6.85
N THR A 56 -2.60 -7.80 -5.69
CA THR A 56 -2.05 -8.29 -4.43
C THR A 56 -3.10 -8.17 -3.34
N ILE A 57 -3.07 -9.11 -2.40
CA ILE A 57 -3.84 -9.02 -1.16
C ILE A 57 -2.85 -9.12 0.00
N PHE A 58 -2.78 -8.06 0.80
CA PHE A 58 -2.07 -8.07 2.07
C PHE A 58 -3.07 -8.20 3.20
N ILE A 59 -2.97 -9.28 3.97
CA ILE A 59 -3.84 -9.58 5.11
C ILE A 59 -3.03 -9.41 6.38
N ARG A 60 -3.60 -8.67 7.33
CA ARG A 60 -3.12 -8.62 8.70
C ARG A 60 -4.19 -9.24 9.60
N TYR A 61 -3.83 -10.35 10.22
CA TYR A 61 -4.68 -11.10 11.12
C TYR A 61 -4.27 -10.85 12.57
N PHE A 62 -5.22 -10.50 13.43
CA PHE A 62 -4.99 -10.17 14.84
C PHE A 62 -5.27 -11.41 15.69
N LEU A 63 -4.22 -12.03 16.24
CA LEU A 63 -4.29 -13.28 17.00
C LEU A 63 -4.91 -13.10 18.41
N ASN A 64 -4.89 -11.88 18.95
CA ASN A 64 -5.43 -11.57 20.27
C ASN A 64 -6.92 -11.25 20.32
N MET A 65 -7.59 -11.14 19.17
CA MET A 65 -9.02 -10.86 19.13
C MET A 65 -9.78 -12.16 18.96
N ASP A 66 -10.63 -12.49 19.94
CA ASP A 66 -11.51 -13.65 19.84
C ASP A 66 -12.53 -13.41 18.70
N PRO A 67 -12.55 -14.25 17.65
CA PRO A 67 -13.51 -14.14 16.55
C PRO A 67 -14.97 -14.27 17.00
N THR A 68 -15.22 -14.90 18.16
CA THR A 68 -16.56 -15.06 18.73
C THR A 68 -17.04 -13.82 19.45
N GLU A 69 -16.13 -12.95 19.89
CA GLU A 69 -16.44 -11.67 20.56
C GLU A 69 -16.40 -10.49 19.59
N THR A 70 -15.55 -10.55 18.57
CA THR A 70 -15.40 -9.47 17.58
C THR A 70 -15.27 -9.99 16.17
N GLU A 71 -16.01 -9.41 15.23
CA GLU A 71 -15.86 -9.72 13.79
C GLU A 71 -14.66 -9.00 13.14
N ASP A 72 -13.89 -8.20 13.89
CA ASP A 72 -12.78 -7.35 13.40
C ASP A 72 -11.41 -8.04 13.53
N THR A 73 -11.35 -9.36 13.36
CA THR A 73 -10.15 -10.18 13.56
C THR A 73 -9.10 -10.06 12.46
N CYS A 74 -9.42 -9.39 11.35
CA CYS A 74 -8.45 -9.08 10.30
C CYS A 74 -8.76 -7.78 9.58
N GLU A 75 -7.73 -7.23 8.96
CA GLU A 75 -7.84 -6.23 7.91
C GLU A 75 -7.14 -6.73 6.65
N PHE A 76 -7.60 -6.28 5.49
CA PHE A 76 -6.87 -6.51 4.25
C PHE A 76 -6.69 -5.24 3.44
N THR A 77 -5.66 -5.24 2.61
CA THR A 77 -5.35 -4.21 1.63
C THR A 77 -5.32 -4.87 0.26
N LEU A 78 -6.10 -4.35 -0.69
CA LEU A 78 -6.00 -4.70 -2.11
C LEU A 78 -5.00 -3.78 -2.79
N GLY A 79 -4.03 -4.37 -3.48
CA GLY A 79 -3.02 -3.62 -4.22
C GLY A 79 -2.86 -4.08 -5.66
N LEU A 80 -2.06 -3.30 -6.39
CA LEU A 80 -1.63 -3.54 -7.76
C LEU A 80 -0.13 -3.26 -7.83
N LEU A 81 0.65 -4.28 -8.21
CA LEU A 81 2.08 -4.12 -8.43
C LEU A 81 2.34 -3.21 -9.62
N THR A 82 3.30 -2.30 -9.45
CA THR A 82 3.75 -1.37 -10.48
C THR A 82 5.26 -1.48 -10.67
N ASP A 83 5.75 -0.91 -11.75
CA ASP A 83 7.18 -0.78 -12.03
C ASP A 83 7.80 0.49 -11.42
N LEU A 84 7.04 1.22 -10.60
CA LEU A 84 7.57 2.35 -9.83
C LEU A 84 8.59 1.82 -8.81
N ARG A 85 9.80 2.37 -8.86
CA ARG A 85 10.87 2.02 -7.91
C ARG A 85 11.42 3.28 -7.28
N SER A 86 11.93 3.12 -6.07
CA SER A 86 12.67 4.19 -5.43
C SER A 86 13.82 3.69 -4.59
N ARG A 87 14.89 4.49 -4.52
CA ARG A 87 16.04 4.19 -3.64
C ARG A 87 15.66 4.19 -2.16
N ILE A 88 14.79 5.11 -1.76
CA ILE A 88 14.32 5.21 -0.38
C ILE A 88 12.92 4.62 -0.33
N ARG A 89 12.71 3.63 0.55
CA ARG A 89 11.36 3.12 0.75
C ARG A 89 10.46 4.23 1.27
N TYR A 90 9.36 4.49 0.58
CA TYR A 90 8.32 5.42 1.01
C TYR A 90 6.91 4.87 0.80
N GLY A 91 5.97 5.41 1.57
CA GLY A 91 4.55 5.19 1.44
C GLY A 91 3.84 6.55 1.42
N ILE A 92 3.00 6.79 0.41
CA ILE A 92 2.29 8.05 0.22
C ILE A 92 0.81 7.80 -0.05
N HIS A 93 -0.08 8.53 0.62
CA HIS A 93 -1.52 8.42 0.40
C HIS A 93 -2.25 9.73 0.71
N TYR A 94 -3.47 9.81 0.20
CA TYR A 94 -4.40 10.88 0.54
C TYR A 94 -4.82 10.79 2.01
N ALA A 95 -4.84 11.92 2.70
CA ALA A 95 -5.44 12.05 4.02
C ALA A 95 -6.36 13.28 4.07
N GLY A 96 -7.58 13.11 4.58
CA GLY A 96 -8.53 14.21 4.74
C GLY A 96 -8.19 15.10 5.93
N TYR A 97 -8.41 16.41 5.78
CA TYR A 97 -8.47 17.37 6.90
C TYR A 97 -9.93 17.66 7.26
N ILE A 98 -10.19 18.12 8.49
CA ILE A 98 -11.53 18.47 9.00
C ILE A 98 -12.17 19.63 8.18
N HIS A 99 -11.40 20.37 7.38
CA HIS A 99 -11.84 21.55 6.61
C HIS A 99 -11.89 21.33 5.09
N GLY A 100 -12.02 20.08 4.62
CA GLY A 100 -12.30 19.77 3.21
C GLY A 100 -11.12 19.90 2.24
N GLN A 101 -9.93 20.29 2.72
CA GLN A 101 -8.69 20.20 1.95
C GLN A 101 -7.99 18.87 2.26
N GLY A 102 -7.81 18.04 1.23
CA GLY A 102 -6.96 16.86 1.32
C GLY A 102 -5.49 17.22 1.37
N TYR A 103 -4.70 16.44 2.12
CA TYR A 103 -3.24 16.59 2.17
C TYR A 103 -2.53 15.27 1.93
N ILE A 104 -1.22 15.36 1.69
CA ILE A 104 -0.35 14.21 1.49
C ILE A 104 0.15 13.70 2.84
N ARG A 105 -0.18 12.46 3.17
CA ARG A 105 0.52 11.72 4.22
C ARG A 105 1.64 10.90 3.57
N LEU A 106 2.87 11.25 3.91
CA LEU A 106 4.08 10.58 3.44
C LEU A 106 4.80 9.95 4.62
N ARG A 107 5.22 8.69 4.47
CA ARG A 107 6.10 7.97 5.37
C ARG A 107 7.33 7.53 4.59
N ILE A 108 8.51 7.69 5.16
CA ILE A 108 9.76 7.14 4.63
C ILE A 108 10.26 6.05 5.58
N ALA A 109 11.11 5.14 5.11
CA ALA A 109 11.78 4.20 5.99
C ALA A 109 12.66 4.91 7.02
N ASP A 110 12.70 4.36 8.24
CA ASP A 110 13.52 4.90 9.31
C ASP A 110 15.02 4.73 8.99
N SER A 111 15.78 5.82 9.16
CA SER A 111 17.24 5.78 9.11
C SER A 111 17.82 5.92 10.52
N LYS A 112 18.87 5.14 10.80
CA LYS A 112 19.68 5.26 12.02
C LYS A 112 20.67 6.42 11.94
N ASN A 113 21.02 6.87 10.73
CA ASN A 113 21.94 7.97 10.50
C ASN A 113 21.20 9.31 10.60
N ARG A 114 21.55 10.12 11.60
CA ARG A 114 20.91 11.41 11.87
C ARG A 114 21.04 12.39 10.69
N MET A 115 22.19 12.42 10.00
CA MET A 115 22.36 13.30 8.84
C MET A 115 21.50 12.83 7.67
N GLN A 116 21.45 11.52 7.42
CA GLN A 116 20.58 10.95 6.40
C GLN A 116 19.11 11.29 6.67
N LYS A 117 18.66 11.11 7.91
CA LYS A 117 17.30 11.47 8.33
C LYS A 117 16.99 12.95 8.06
N MET A 118 17.90 13.85 8.45
CA MET A 118 17.75 15.28 8.21
C MET A 118 17.63 15.61 6.71
N VAL A 119 18.49 15.04 5.87
CA VAL A 119 18.40 15.19 4.40
C VAL A 119 17.06 14.68 3.86
N LEU A 120 16.61 13.51 4.32
CA LEU A 120 15.35 12.95 3.85
C LEU A 120 14.15 13.82 4.29
N GLU A 121 14.17 14.36 5.50
CA GLU A 121 13.10 15.20 6.04
C GLU A 121 13.07 16.61 5.42
N GLU A 122 14.24 17.22 5.18
CA GLU A 122 14.34 18.61 4.70
C GLU A 122 14.30 18.72 3.17
N PHE A 123 14.75 17.70 2.44
CA PHE A 123 14.84 17.72 0.98
C PHE A 123 13.91 16.70 0.32
N TYR A 124 14.06 15.41 0.65
CA TYR A 124 13.40 14.33 -0.09
C TYR A 124 11.88 14.33 0.10
N VAL A 125 11.44 14.44 1.35
CA VAL A 125 10.02 14.47 1.74
C VAL A 125 9.28 15.64 1.09
N PRO A 126 9.78 16.90 1.15
CA PRO A 126 9.16 18.02 0.45
C PRO A 126 9.13 17.84 -1.06
N ALA A 127 10.22 17.36 -1.68
CA ALA A 127 10.29 17.16 -3.12
C ALA A 127 9.28 16.10 -3.60
N LEU A 128 9.19 14.95 -2.92
CA LEU A 128 8.17 13.94 -3.19
C LEU A 128 6.76 14.51 -3.04
N LYS A 129 6.48 15.25 -1.95
CA LYS A 129 5.18 15.89 -1.75
C LYS A 129 4.82 16.82 -2.91
N ASN A 130 5.77 17.58 -3.43
CA ASN A 130 5.53 18.48 -4.55
C ASN A 130 5.19 17.74 -5.86
N ILE A 131 5.77 16.57 -6.10
CA ILE A 131 5.42 15.74 -7.27
C ILE A 131 4.01 15.18 -7.15
N TYR A 132 3.64 14.68 -5.97
CA TYR A 132 2.34 14.06 -5.76
C TYR A 132 1.21 15.07 -5.53
N LYS A 133 1.51 16.30 -5.10
CA LYS A 133 0.49 17.31 -4.75
C LYS A 133 -0.48 17.63 -5.89
N PRO A 134 -0.05 17.78 -7.16
CA PRO A 134 -0.96 17.99 -8.28
C PRO A 134 -1.92 16.83 -8.54
N ILE A 135 -1.57 15.61 -8.15
CA ILE A 135 -2.34 14.39 -8.42
C ILE A 135 -3.03 13.81 -7.19
N ILE A 136 -2.78 14.32 -5.99
CA ILE A 136 -3.23 13.69 -4.73
C ILE A 136 -4.76 13.61 -4.61
N LEU A 137 -5.51 14.52 -5.22
CA LEU A 137 -6.98 14.44 -5.22
C LEU A 137 -7.50 13.19 -5.96
N ARG A 138 -6.72 12.65 -6.92
CA ARG A 138 -7.04 11.38 -7.59
C ARG A 138 -6.88 10.16 -6.68
N PHE A 139 -6.17 10.33 -5.56
CA PHE A 139 -5.95 9.31 -4.55
C PHE A 139 -7.02 9.34 -3.46
N GLN A 140 -8.00 10.23 -3.54
CA GLN A 140 -9.16 10.17 -2.66
C GLN A 140 -9.93 8.86 -2.91
N GLY A 141 -10.42 8.25 -1.84
CA GLY A 141 -11.25 7.05 -1.92
C GLY A 141 -12.69 7.35 -2.33
N PHE A 142 -13.55 6.35 -2.19
CA PHE A 142 -14.99 6.43 -2.50
C PHE A 142 -15.83 6.95 -1.33
N PHE A 143 -15.29 6.86 -0.12
CA PHE A 143 -15.92 7.24 1.13
C PHE A 143 -15.12 8.35 1.84
N THR A 144 -15.48 8.64 3.10
CA THR A 144 -14.89 9.78 3.81
C THR A 144 -13.49 9.47 4.33
N ARG A 145 -13.25 8.20 4.68
CA ARG A 145 -12.03 7.77 5.39
C ARG A 145 -11.12 6.85 4.58
N ASP A 146 -11.53 6.44 3.39
CA ASP A 146 -10.68 5.66 2.49
C ASP A 146 -9.85 6.55 1.58
N PHE A 147 -8.90 5.91 0.94
CA PHE A 147 -7.92 6.52 0.08
C PHE A 147 -7.28 5.46 -0.79
N PHE A 148 -6.57 5.93 -1.80
CA PHE A 148 -5.56 5.18 -2.51
C PHE A 148 -4.18 5.67 -2.08
N GLY A 149 -3.19 4.81 -2.23
CA GLY A 149 -1.81 5.10 -1.88
C GLY A 149 -0.82 4.41 -2.80
N VAL A 150 0.44 4.79 -2.66
CA VAL A 150 1.61 4.19 -3.29
C VAL A 150 2.56 3.77 -2.19
N GLU A 151 3.06 2.54 -2.24
CA GLU A 151 4.33 2.16 -1.64
C GLU A 151 5.36 1.99 -2.74
N ALA A 152 6.56 2.51 -2.55
CA ALA A 152 7.67 2.28 -3.47
C ALA A 152 8.96 2.03 -2.68
N ASP A 153 9.73 1.05 -3.12
CA ASP A 153 11.08 0.77 -2.65
C ASP A 153 11.97 0.30 -3.82
N HIS A 154 13.17 -0.19 -3.49
CA HIS A 154 14.17 -0.59 -4.49
C HIS A 154 13.75 -1.83 -5.28
N ALA A 155 12.92 -2.68 -4.69
CA ALA A 155 12.51 -3.97 -5.24
C ALA A 155 11.11 -3.93 -5.87
N ARG A 156 10.17 -3.18 -5.26
CA ARG A 156 8.77 -3.14 -5.68
C ARG A 156 8.13 -1.77 -5.56
N GLY A 157 7.19 -1.52 -6.48
CA GLY A 157 6.17 -0.49 -6.36
C GLY A 157 4.81 -1.13 -6.24
N GLU A 158 3.93 -0.55 -5.43
CA GLU A 158 2.59 -1.05 -5.21
C GLU A 158 1.63 0.13 -5.04
N LEU A 159 0.59 0.15 -5.86
CA LEU A 159 -0.59 0.94 -5.61
C LEU A 159 -1.51 0.16 -4.69
N PHE A 160 -2.19 0.83 -3.77
CA PHE A 160 -3.09 0.15 -2.87
C PHE A 160 -4.31 0.99 -2.50
N TYR A 161 -5.40 0.32 -2.17
CA TYR A 161 -6.59 0.90 -1.58
C TYR A 161 -6.52 0.79 -0.05
N ALA A 162 -7.12 1.75 0.66
CA ALA A 162 -7.08 1.82 2.12
C ALA A 162 -7.47 0.48 2.77
N PRO A 163 -6.89 0.15 3.95
CA PRO A 163 -7.22 -1.08 4.65
C PRO A 163 -8.72 -1.20 4.89
N VAL A 164 -9.26 -2.37 4.56
CA VAL A 164 -10.66 -2.72 4.73
C VAL A 164 -10.79 -3.59 5.97
N ARG A 165 -11.67 -3.15 6.86
CA ARG A 165 -12.00 -3.79 8.14
C ARG A 165 -13.49 -4.08 8.23
N TYR A 166 -13.88 -4.96 9.12
CA TYR A 166 -15.27 -5.35 9.27
C TYR A 166 -16.19 -4.15 9.60
N ARG A 167 -15.69 -3.24 10.44
CA ARG A 167 -16.41 -2.02 10.85
C ARG A 167 -16.25 -0.84 9.89
N SER A 168 -15.43 -0.97 8.85
CA SER A 168 -15.19 0.11 7.90
C SER A 168 -16.33 0.23 6.88
N GLU A 169 -16.63 1.44 6.44
CA GLU A 169 -17.55 1.71 5.31
C GLU A 169 -16.96 1.22 3.97
N HIS A 170 -15.63 1.07 3.91
CA HIS A 170 -14.86 0.69 2.73
C HIS A 170 -15.26 -0.69 2.18
N LYS A 171 -15.81 -1.56 3.03
CA LYS A 171 -16.29 -2.90 2.65
C LYS A 171 -17.41 -2.84 1.59
N SER A 172 -18.15 -1.74 1.55
CA SER A 172 -19.23 -1.52 0.58
C SER A 172 -18.72 -1.08 -0.80
N ALA A 173 -17.43 -0.78 -0.97
CA ALA A 173 -16.87 -0.45 -2.28
C ALA A 173 -16.98 -1.67 -3.23
N SER A 174 -17.34 -1.40 -4.48
CA SER A 174 -17.30 -2.40 -5.56
C SER A 174 -15.85 -2.76 -5.88
N ILE A 175 -15.57 -4.05 -6.07
CA ILE A 175 -14.24 -4.52 -6.50
C ILE A 175 -13.90 -3.93 -7.87
N GLY A 176 -14.88 -3.84 -8.77
CA GLY A 176 -14.69 -3.27 -10.11
C GLY A 176 -14.26 -1.81 -10.05
N ASP A 177 -14.86 -1.01 -9.16
CA ASP A 177 -14.52 0.40 -9.00
C ASP A 177 -13.11 0.57 -8.41
N VAL A 178 -12.79 -0.20 -7.37
CA VAL A 178 -11.46 -0.17 -6.73
C VAL A 178 -10.37 -0.59 -7.72
N THR A 179 -10.56 -1.71 -8.42
CA THR A 179 -9.59 -2.22 -9.40
C THR A 179 -9.44 -1.30 -10.60
N GLY A 180 -10.53 -0.71 -11.08
CA GLY A 180 -10.54 0.32 -12.12
C GLY A 180 -9.75 1.55 -11.70
N ARG A 181 -9.98 2.07 -10.49
CA ARG A 181 -9.21 3.22 -9.97
C ARG A 181 -7.74 2.91 -9.78
N LEU A 182 -7.38 1.71 -9.31
CA LEU A 182 -5.97 1.30 -9.23
C LEU A 182 -5.29 1.32 -10.60
N ALA A 183 -5.96 0.84 -11.64
CA ALA A 183 -5.44 0.88 -13.00
C ALA A 183 -5.32 2.31 -13.55
N GLU A 184 -6.29 3.19 -13.28
CA GLU A 184 -6.22 4.60 -13.64
C GLU A 184 -5.01 5.30 -12.97
N LEU A 185 -4.79 5.03 -11.68
CA LEU A 185 -3.65 5.59 -10.94
C LEU A 185 -2.31 5.06 -11.45
N ASP A 186 -2.24 3.79 -11.87
CA ASP A 186 -1.04 3.22 -12.49
C ASP A 186 -0.71 3.95 -13.80
N LEU A 187 -1.71 4.19 -14.66
CA LEU A 187 -1.54 4.96 -15.89
C LEU A 187 -1.10 6.41 -15.61
N LEU A 188 -1.67 7.05 -14.60
CA LEU A 188 -1.31 8.41 -14.19
C LEU A 188 0.16 8.47 -13.73
N LEU A 189 0.61 7.53 -12.90
CA LEU A 189 2.01 7.49 -12.44
C LEU A 189 2.99 7.09 -13.54
N LYS A 190 2.49 6.55 -14.66
CA LYS A 190 3.26 6.26 -15.86
C LYS A 190 3.47 7.48 -16.76
N GLU A 191 2.81 8.60 -16.49
CA GLU A 191 3.03 9.82 -17.26
C GLU A 191 4.51 10.24 -17.22
N PRO A 192 5.12 10.55 -18.39
CA PRO A 192 6.55 10.87 -18.47
C PRO A 192 7.00 11.97 -17.54
N ARG A 193 6.15 12.99 -17.30
CA ARG A 193 6.46 14.11 -16.42
C ARG A 193 6.60 13.67 -14.96
N ILE A 194 5.68 12.83 -14.47
CA ILE A 194 5.71 12.30 -13.11
C ILE A 194 6.90 11.35 -12.94
N ARG A 195 7.09 10.42 -13.88
CA ARG A 195 8.23 9.50 -13.85
C ARG A 195 9.57 10.21 -13.86
N HIS A 196 9.71 11.22 -14.72
CA HIS A 196 10.94 11.99 -14.81
C HIS A 196 11.23 12.72 -13.51
N ALA A 197 10.22 13.39 -12.93
CA ALA A 197 10.39 14.09 -11.66
C ALA A 197 10.78 13.14 -10.51
N LEU A 198 10.16 11.95 -10.44
CA LEU A 198 10.50 10.94 -9.42
C LEU A 198 11.93 10.43 -9.59
N ALA A 199 12.34 10.15 -10.83
CA ALA A 199 13.70 9.71 -11.14
C ALA A 199 14.74 10.82 -10.88
N GLU A 200 14.40 12.08 -11.12
CA GLU A 200 15.28 13.22 -10.87
C GLU A 200 15.58 13.37 -9.37
N ILE A 201 14.58 13.25 -8.49
CA ILE A 201 14.81 13.29 -7.05
C ILE A 201 15.74 12.14 -6.61
N ASP A 202 15.49 10.93 -7.08
CA ASP A 202 16.34 9.77 -6.74
C ASP A 202 17.78 9.93 -7.27
N LEU A 203 17.96 10.57 -8.42
CA LEU A 203 19.28 10.95 -8.93
C LEU A 203 19.95 12.01 -8.05
N GLN A 204 19.23 13.06 -7.65
CA GLN A 204 19.75 14.10 -6.76
C GLN A 204 20.20 13.53 -5.42
N LEU A 205 19.46 12.57 -4.86
CA LEU A 205 19.90 11.82 -3.68
C LEU A 205 21.22 11.08 -3.92
N SER A 206 21.39 10.45 -5.08
CA SER A 206 22.61 9.69 -5.39
C SER A 206 23.89 10.54 -5.45
N LEU A 207 23.74 11.84 -5.65
CA LEU A 207 24.86 12.79 -5.71
C LEU A 207 25.30 13.27 -4.33
N LEU A 208 24.56 12.94 -3.26
CA LEU A 208 24.94 13.30 -1.91
C LEU A 208 26.13 12.44 -1.41
N PRO A 209 27.01 13.01 -0.55
CA PRO A 209 28.23 12.33 -0.12
C PRO A 209 27.96 10.97 0.54
N THR A 210 28.88 10.01 0.37
CA THR A 210 28.81 8.65 0.94
C THR A 210 28.65 8.62 2.46
N VAL A 211 29.09 9.66 3.17
CA VAL A 211 28.91 9.82 4.63
C VAL A 211 27.42 9.91 5.02
N VAL A 212 26.56 10.32 4.08
CA VAL A 212 25.10 10.38 4.23
C VAL A 212 24.45 9.02 3.97
N TRP A 213 25.11 8.10 3.24
CA TRP A 213 24.51 6.88 2.70
C TRP A 213 25.15 5.57 3.18
N SER A 214 25.88 5.57 4.29
CA SER A 214 26.64 4.39 4.76
C SER A 214 25.82 3.11 5.01
N ASP A 215 24.48 3.21 5.07
CA ASP A 215 23.57 2.12 5.45
C ASP A 215 22.46 1.81 4.41
N LEU A 216 22.56 2.31 3.16
CA LEU A 216 21.59 1.99 2.09
C LEU A 216 21.93 0.73 1.29
#